data_AF-A0A261QJY0-F1
#
_entry.id   AF-A0A261QJY0-F1
#
_cell.length_a   1.000
_cell.length_b   1.000
_cell.length_c   1.000
_cell.angle_alpha   90.00
_cell.angle_beta   90.00
_cell.angle_gamma   90.00
#
_symmetry.space_group_name_H-M   'P 1'
#
loop_
_entity.id
_entity.type
_entity.pdbx_description
1 polymer ?
#
loop_
_entity_poly.entity_id
_entity_poly.type
_entity_poly.pdbx_seq_one_letter_code
_entity_poly.pdbx_strand_id
1 'polypeptide(L)' 'MAFRLALFLIGFGLTVLGGVSCIMYLNLLTAGWTLKEYASFIIGRSECYLFIIGFVLMAISIYFPSKWKVEKI' A
#
# COMPACT_ATOMS: atom_id res chain seq x y z
N MET A 1 0.50 -20.14 10.61
CA MET A 1 -0.44 -19.05 10.95
C MET A 1 0.28 -17.71 11.10
N ALA A 2 1.25 -17.59 12.03
CA ALA A 2 1.93 -16.31 12.34
C ALA A 2 2.64 -15.64 11.15
N PHE A 3 3.29 -16.42 10.27
CA PHE A 3 3.99 -15.86 9.10
C PHE A 3 3.07 -15.10 8.13
N ARG A 4 1.82 -15.57 7.95
CA ARG A 4 0.81 -14.89 7.14
C ARG A 4 0.35 -13.58 7.77
N LEU A 5 0.17 -13.60 9.09
CA LEU A 5 -0.19 -12.41 9.83
C LEU A 5 0.92 -11.36 9.73
N ALA A 6 2.18 -11.77 9.84
CA ALA A 6 3.34 -10.87 9.70
C ALA A 6 3.41 -10.23 8.30
N LEU A 7 3.24 -11.01 7.23
CA LEU A 7 3.19 -10.47 5.85
C LEU A 7 2.02 -9.50 5.65
N PHE A 8 0.85 -9.84 6.20
CA PHE A 8 -0.31 -8.96 6.17
C PHE A 8 -0.07 -7.65 6.96
N LEU A 9 0.52 -7.72 8.16
CA LEU A 9 0.87 -6.57 9.00
C LEU A 9 1.92 -5.67 8.32
N ILE A 10 2.89 -6.25 7.61
CA ILE A 10 3.88 -5.50 6.84
C ILE A 10 3.21 -4.77 5.66
N GLY A 11 2.36 -5.46 4.89
CA GLY A 11 1.60 -4.83 3.80
C GLY A 11 0.63 -3.75 4.30
N PHE A 12 0.01 -3.98 5.45
CA PHE A 12 -0.86 -3.01 6.13
C PHE A 12 -0.07 -1.77 6.53
N GLY A 13 1.10 -1.93 7.16
CA GLY A 13 1.97 -0.81 7.53
C GLY A 13 2.41 0.04 6.33
N LEU A 14 2.83 -0.59 5.23
CA LEU A 14 3.17 0.13 3.99
C LEU A 14 1.97 0.91 3.42
N THR A 15 0.79 0.30 3.46
CA THR A 15 -0.44 0.93 2.97
C THR A 15 -0.84 2.12 3.83
N VAL A 16 -0.75 1.99 5.16
CA VAL A 16 -1.05 3.08 6.09
C VAL A 16 -0.06 4.24 5.90
N LEU A 17 1.24 3.97 5.72
CA LEU A 17 2.24 5.01 5.46
C LEU A 17 1.92 5.80 4.18
N GLY A 18 1.63 5.10 3.07
CA GLY A 18 1.25 5.77 1.81
C GLY A 18 -0.08 6.53 1.92
N GLY A 19 -1.04 6.00 2.69
CA GLY A 19 -2.33 6.66 2.94
C GLY A 19 -2.21 7.92 3.79
N VAL A 20 -1.39 7.91 4.84
CA VAL A 20 -1.13 9.08 5.69
C VAL A 20 -0.43 10.17 4.89
N SER A 21 0.54 9.83 4.03
CA SER A 21 1.15 10.80 3.10
C SER A 21 0.11 11.46 2.20
N CYS A 22 -0.81 10.70 1.60
CA CYS A 22 -1.91 11.27 0.81
C CYS A 22 -2.74 12.27 1.62
N ILE A 23 -3.09 11.94 2.87
CA ILE A 23 -3.88 12.84 3.72
C ILE A 23 -3.08 14.10 4.08
N MET A 24 -1.78 13.97 4.34
CA MET A 24 -0.93 15.11 4.70
C MET A 24 -0.83 16.12 3.54
N TYR A 25 -0.77 15.65 2.30
CA TYR A 25 -0.72 16.53 1.13
C TYR A 25 -2.07 17.19 0.79
N LEU A 26 -3.21 16.71 1.32
CA LEU A 26 -4.50 17.41 1.17
C LEU A 26 -4.42 18.85 1.70
N ASN A 27 -3.49 19.12 2.62
CA ASN A 27 -3.21 20.47 3.11
C ASN A 27 -2.84 21.44 1.96
N LEU A 28 -2.09 20.99 0.94
CA LEU A 28 -1.74 21.83 -0.23
C LEU A 28 -2.98 22.23 -1.03
N LEU A 29 -4.00 21.38 -1.08
CA LEU A 29 -5.26 21.69 -1.75
C LEU A 29 -5.96 22.87 -1.07
N THR A 30 -5.99 22.87 0.26
CA THR A 30 -6.53 23.98 1.07
C THR A 30 -5.66 25.24 0.97
N ALA A 31 -4.37 25.11 0.74
CA ALA A 31 -3.45 26.23 0.51
C ALA A 31 -3.64 26.95 -0.85
N GLY A 32 -4.63 26.52 -1.65
CA GLY A 32 -4.99 27.15 -2.92
C GLY A 32 -4.47 26.43 -4.17
N TRP A 33 -3.90 25.23 -4.03
CA TRP A 33 -3.52 24.42 -5.18
C TRP A 33 -4.73 23.79 -5.86
N THR A 34 -4.69 23.72 -7.19
CA THR A 34 -5.73 23.04 -7.97
C THR A 34 -5.62 21.52 -7.83
N LEU A 35 -6.76 20.80 -7.89
CA LEU A 35 -6.79 19.33 -7.86
C LEU A 35 -5.86 18.66 -8.88
N LYS A 36 -5.64 19.28 -10.05
CA LYS A 36 -4.70 18.78 -11.07
C LYS A 36 -3.24 18.84 -10.61
N GLU A 37 -2.82 19.95 -9.99
CA GLU A 37 -1.46 20.14 -9.46
C GLU A 37 -1.19 19.15 -8.32
N TYR A 38 -2.18 19.00 -7.43
CA TYR A 38 -2.13 18.01 -6.35
C TYR A 38 -1.98 16.57 -6.88
N ALA A 39 -2.78 16.16 -7.85
CA ALA A 39 -2.71 14.82 -8.43
C ALA A 39 -1.36 14.58 -9.13
N SER A 40 -0.85 15.56 -9.88
CA SER A 40 0.45 15.46 -10.55
C SER A 40 1.60 15.38 -9.53
N PHE A 41 1.52 16.13 -8.44
CA PHE A 41 2.47 16.09 -7.33
C PHE A 41 2.49 14.73 -6.60
N ILE A 42 1.31 14.17 -6.36
CA ILE A 42 1.15 12.85 -5.72
C ILE A 42 1.69 11.71 -6.60
N ILE A 43 1.45 11.78 -7.91
CA ILE A 43 1.93 10.77 -8.88
C ILE A 43 3.45 10.84 -9.04
N GLY A 44 4.03 12.04 -8.95
CA GLY A 44 5.49 12.23 -9.00
C GLY A 44 6.23 11.72 -7.76
N ARG A 45 5.53 11.43 -6.66
CA ARG A 45 6.13 10.98 -5.40
C ARG A 45 6.07 9.46 -5.27
N SER A 46 7.19 8.87 -4.83
CA SER A 46 7.33 7.43 -4.52
C SER A 46 6.38 6.93 -3.43
N GLU A 47 5.67 7.82 -2.75
CA GLU A 47 4.80 7.54 -1.61
C GLU A 47 3.50 6.81 -2.04
N CYS A 48 2.94 7.17 -3.20
CA CYS A 48 1.78 6.44 -3.74
C CYS A 48 2.14 5.03 -4.22
N TYR A 49 3.40 4.81 -4.60
CA TYR A 49 3.88 3.46 -4.89
C TYR A 49 3.91 2.58 -3.64
N LEU A 50 4.21 3.14 -2.45
CA LEU A 50 4.16 2.40 -1.18
C LEU A 50 2.74 1.94 -0.84
N PHE A 51 1.73 2.77 -1.14
CA PHE A 51 0.32 2.40 -0.97
C PHE A 51 -0.06 1.22 -1.87
N ILE A 52 0.27 1.31 -3.16
CA ILE A 52 -0.05 0.28 -4.16
C ILE A 52 0.70 -1.02 -3.87
N ILE A 53 1.99 -0.93 -3.55
CA ILE A 53 2.83 -2.08 -3.20
C ILE A 53 2.32 -2.74 -1.92
N GLY A 54 1.99 -1.97 -0.89
CA GLY A 54 1.41 -2.47 0.36
C GLY A 54 0.07 -3.17 0.15
N PHE A 55 -0.78 -2.61 -0.70
CA PHE A 55 -2.07 -3.20 -1.06
C PHE A 55 -1.93 -4.51 -1.83
N VAL A 56 -1.02 -4.55 -2.82
CA VAL A 56 -0.70 -5.77 -3.57
C VAL A 56 -0.10 -6.84 -2.64
N LEU A 57 0.78 -6.46 -1.71
CA LEU A 57 1.34 -7.37 -0.70
C LEU A 57 0.25 -7.97 0.21
N MET A 58 -0.70 -7.16 0.68
CA MET A 58 -1.84 -7.66 1.45
C MET A 58 -2.72 -8.61 0.63
N ALA A 59 -3.01 -8.24 -0.62
CA ALA A 59 -3.82 -9.05 -1.53
C ALA A 59 -3.15 -10.41 -1.80
N ILE A 60 -1.84 -10.43 -2.07
CA ILE A 60 -1.05 -11.65 -2.25
C ILE A 60 -1.03 -12.46 -0.95
N SER A 61 -0.87 -11.83 0.21
CA SER A 61 -0.87 -12.55 1.49
C SER A 61 -2.20 -13.26 1.80
N ILE A 62 -3.32 -12.72 1.29
CA ILE A 62 -4.65 -13.34 1.37
C ILE A 62 -4.83 -14.42 0.28
N TYR A 63 -4.47 -14.11 -0.96
CA TYR A 63 -4.70 -14.95 -2.14
C TYR A 63 -3.63 -16.00 -2.41
N PHE A 64 -2.55 -16.06 -1.63
CA PHE A 64 -1.70 -17.24 -1.54
C PHE A 64 -2.27 -18.19 -0.47
N PRO A 65 -3.24 -19.07 -0.80
CA PRO A 65 -3.41 -20.28 -0.04
C PRO A 65 -2.11 -21.04 -0.20
N SER A 66 -1.39 -21.21 0.89
CA SER A 66 -0.44 -22.30 0.99
C SER A 66 -1.25 -23.59 0.79
N LYS A 67 -1.35 -24.05 -0.46
CA LYS A 67 -1.51 -25.46 -0.75
C LYS A 67 -0.16 -26.12 -0.52
N TRP A 68 0.30 -26.14 0.73
CA TRP A 68 1.31 -27.10 1.15
C TRP A 68 0.59 -28.31 1.74
N LYS A 69 0.03 -29.11 0.84
CA LYS A 69 0.05 -30.56 1.00
C LYS A 69 -0.09 -31.22 -0.37
N VAL A 70 0.99 -31.88 -0.78
CA VAL A 70 1.11 -33.22 -1.38
C VAL A 70 2.28 -33.21 -2.37
N GLU A 71 3.44 -33.65 -1.84
CA GLU A 71 4.31 -34.70 -2.40
C GLU A 71 4.56 -34.74 -3.91
N LYS A 72 5.85 -34.67 -4.28
CA LYS A 72 6.57 -35.41 -5.34
C LYS A 72 7.98 -34.79 -5.43
N ILE A 73 9.11 -35.48 -5.31
CA ILE A 73 9.53 -36.90 -5.38
C ILE A 73 10.78 -37.03 -4.50
#